data_AF-A0A9E6F7D6-F1
#
_entry.id   AF-A0A9E6F7D6-F1
#
_cell.length_a   1.000
_cell.length_b   1.000
_cell.length_c   1.000
_cell.angle_alpha   90.00
_cell.angle_beta   90.00
_cell.angle_gamma   90.00
#
_symmetry.space_group_name_H-M   'P 1'
#
loop_
_entity.id
_entity.type
_entity.pdbx_description
1 polymer ?
#
loop_
_entity_poly.entity_id
_entity_poly.type
_entity_poly.pdbx_seq_one_letter_code
_entity_poly.pdbx_strand_id
1 'polypeptide(L)'
;MQKLDALRQTANSDTVEIIGKCSSPITSAQMQKLCDTGAAIGMVAGDIFTASASSGSIHKLAALEFVTRLELSQMSRPLQH
;
A
#
# COMPACT_ATOMS: atom_id res chain seq x y z
N MET A 1 -2.31 -32.15 -12.42
CA MET A 1 -2.46 -31.06 -11.43
C MET A 1 -1.54 -29.90 -11.81
N GLN A 2 -1.79 -29.17 -12.91
CA GLN A 2 -0.83 -28.14 -13.37
C GLN A 2 -1.48 -27.02 -14.23
N LYS A 3 -2.74 -26.68 -13.94
CA LYS A 3 -3.45 -25.56 -14.60
C LYS A 3 -4.08 -24.57 -13.62
N LEU A 4 -3.78 -24.69 -12.32
CA LEU A 4 -4.33 -23.82 -11.29
C LEU A 4 -3.44 -22.60 -11.00
N ASP A 5 -2.12 -22.72 -11.19
CA ASP A 5 -1.15 -21.64 -10.90
C ASP A 5 -1.12 -20.50 -11.92
N ALA A 6 -1.67 -20.69 -13.12
CA ALA A 6 -1.72 -19.64 -14.15
C ALA A 6 -2.93 -18.68 -13.96
N LEU A 7 -3.98 -19.10 -13.26
CA LEU A 7 -5.18 -18.29 -13.04
C LEU A 7 -5.07 -17.34 -11.83
N ARG A 8 -4.05 -17.51 -10.98
CA ARG A 8 -3.75 -16.56 -9.88
C ARG A 8 -3.01 -15.31 -10.34
N GLN A 9 -2.37 -15.33 -11.50
CA GLN A 9 -1.65 -14.17 -12.05
C GLN A 9 -2.58 -13.15 -12.73
N THR A 10 -3.87 -13.48 -12.88
CA THR A 10 -4.90 -12.59 -13.42
C THR A 10 -5.97 -12.29 -12.38
N ALA A 11 -5.63 -12.29 -11.08
CA ALA A 11 -6.44 -11.62 -10.09
C ALA A 11 -6.21 -10.11 -10.28
N ASN A 12 -6.92 -9.58 -11.27
CA ASN A 12 -7.15 -8.18 -11.55
C ASN A 12 -7.81 -7.52 -10.31
N SER A 13 -7.03 -7.39 -9.25
CA SER A 13 -7.33 -6.49 -8.15
C SER A 13 -6.60 -5.22 -8.50
N ASP A 14 -7.34 -4.21 -8.95
CA ASP A 14 -6.87 -2.85 -9.13
C ASP A 14 -6.16 -2.39 -7.84
N THR A 15 -4.86 -2.67 -7.79
CA THR A 15 -3.98 -2.26 -6.72
C THR A 15 -3.47 -0.90 -7.13
N VAL A 16 -3.65 0.07 -6.25
CA VAL A 16 -3.17 1.42 -6.45
C VAL A 16 -1.94 1.62 -5.58
N GLU A 17 -0.99 2.36 -6.12
CA GLU A 17 0.13 2.84 -5.34
C GLU A 17 -0.35 3.99 -4.45
N ILE A 18 0.07 3.94 -3.19
CA ILE A 18 -0.28 4.92 -2.18
C ILE A 18 0.94 5.37 -1.41
N ILE A 19 0.87 6.58 -0.91
CA ILE A 19 1.81 7.17 0.04
C ILE A 19 1.02 7.40 1.33
N GLY A 20 1.52 6.83 2.43
CA GLY A 20 0.96 7.00 3.75
C GLY A 20 1.88 7.79 4.66
N LYS A 21 1.28 8.61 5.53
CA LYS A 21 1.97 9.35 6.58
C LYS A 21 1.45 8.93 7.95
N CYS A 22 2.37 8.63 8.84
CA CYS A 22 2.11 8.26 10.22
C CYS A 22 2.29 9.47 11.15
N SER A 23 1.73 9.39 12.35
CA SER A 23 1.87 10.43 13.39
C SER A 23 3.26 10.48 14.02
N SER A 24 4.08 9.46 13.80
CA SER A 24 5.42 9.29 14.36
C SER A 24 6.26 8.40 13.44
N PRO A 25 7.60 8.39 13.59
CA PRO A 25 8.46 7.50 12.83
C PRO A 25 8.00 6.05 12.93
N ILE A 26 7.97 5.36 11.79
CA ILE A 26 7.43 4.01 11.68
C ILE A 26 8.37 3.05 12.39
N THR A 27 7.87 2.46 13.48
CA THR A 27 8.55 1.43 14.24
C THR A 27 8.37 0.06 13.62
N SER A 28 9.20 -0.92 13.99
CA SER A 28 9.07 -2.31 13.53
C SER A 28 7.70 -2.92 13.88
N ALA A 29 7.10 -2.52 15.00
CA ALA A 29 5.76 -2.96 15.39
C ALA A 29 4.66 -2.37 14.49
N GLN A 30 4.78 -1.10 14.12
CA GLN A 30 3.85 -0.48 13.15
C GLN A 30 4.04 -1.06 11.75
N MET A 31 5.27 -1.37 11.35
CA MET A 31 5.57 -2.03 10.08
C MET A 31 4.87 -3.38 9.97
N GLN A 32 4.89 -4.19 11.04
CA GLN A 32 4.15 -5.45 11.08
C GLN A 32 2.64 -5.23 10.91
N LYS A 33 2.06 -4.24 11.60
CA LYS A 33 0.63 -3.89 11.44
C LYS A 33 0.30 -3.42 10.02
N LEU A 34 1.20 -2.67 9.38
CA LEU A 34 1.04 -2.25 7.99
C LEU A 34 0.99 -3.46 7.05
N CYS A 35 1.89 -4.44 7.21
CA CYS A 35 1.87 -5.68 6.43
C CYS A 35 0.61 -6.53 6.68
N ASP A 36 0.11 -6.57 7.91
CA ASP A 36 -1.10 -7.34 8.29
C ASP A 36 -2.38 -6.85 7.58
N THR A 37 -2.39 -5.59 7.11
CA THR A 37 -3.51 -5.05 6.31
C THR A 37 -3.68 -5.72 4.94
N GLY A 38 -2.69 -6.50 4.50
CA GLY A 38 -2.63 -7.09 3.16
C GLY A 38 -2.15 -6.11 2.09
N ALA A 39 -1.68 -4.93 2.47
CA ALA A 39 -0.97 -4.03 1.57
C ALA A 39 0.48 -4.47 1.38
N ALA A 40 0.98 -4.36 0.16
CA ALA A 40 2.39 -4.58 -0.14
C ALA A 40 3.18 -3.32 0.20
N ILE A 41 3.79 -3.29 1.39
CA ILE A 41 4.58 -2.13 1.83
C ILE A 41 5.89 -2.07 1.05
N GLY A 42 6.17 -0.91 0.47
CA GLY A 42 7.39 -0.60 -0.26
C GLY A 42 8.41 0.11 0.61
N MET A 43 8.71 1.36 0.27
CA MET A 43 9.70 2.18 0.96
C MET A 43 9.13 2.72 2.27
N VAL A 44 9.95 2.74 3.31
CA VAL A 44 9.65 3.39 4.59
C VAL A 44 10.76 4.40 4.89
N ALA A 45 10.38 5.64 5.15
CA ALA A 45 11.29 6.74 5.43
C ALA A 45 10.73 7.62 6.55
N GLY A 46 11.27 7.46 7.77
CA GLY A 46 10.77 8.18 8.94
C GLY A 46 9.32 7.81 9.23
N ASP A 47 8.44 8.81 9.18
CA ASP A 47 6.99 8.68 9.36
C ASP A 47 6.22 8.42 8.07
N ILE A 48 6.89 8.29 6.92
CA ILE A 48 6.26 8.09 5.61
C ILE A 48 6.50 6.66 5.11
N PHE A 49 5.49 6.07 4.47
CA PHE A 49 5.62 4.81 3.74
C PHE A 49 4.98 4.87 2.35
N THR A 50 5.46 4.04 1.43
CA THR A 50 4.76 3.73 0.18
C THR A 50 4.20 2.32 0.25
N ALA A 51 3.06 2.08 -0.40
CA ALA A 51 2.50 0.74 -0.49
C ALA A 51 1.68 0.56 -1.77
N SER A 52 1.53 -0.67 -2.22
CA SER A 52 0.55 -1.06 -3.23
C SER A 52 -0.59 -1.79 -2.51
N ALA A 53 -1.80 -1.27 -2.64
CA ALA A 53 -2.95 -1.77 -1.89
C ALA A 53 -4.21 -1.82 -2.76
N SER A 54 -5.02 -2.85 -2.55
CA SER A 54 -6.39 -2.91 -3.08
C SER A 54 -7.30 -1.95 -2.30
N SER A 55 -8.46 -1.60 -2.85
CA SER A 55 -9.47 -0.78 -2.17
C SER A 55 -9.82 -1.27 -0.76
N GLY A 56 -9.92 -2.58 -0.55
CA GLY A 56 -10.16 -3.18 0.76
C GLY A 56 -8.98 -3.00 1.74
N SER A 57 -7.74 -3.12 1.25
CA SER A 57 -6.54 -2.92 2.06
C SER A 57 -6.31 -1.44 2.40
N ILE A 58 -6.68 -0.51 1.52
CA ILE A 58 -6.61 0.94 1.79
C ILE A 58 -7.51 1.30 2.97
N HIS A 59 -8.72 0.76 3.03
CA HIS A 59 -9.62 1.00 4.16
C HIS A 59 -9.03 0.49 5.48
N LYS A 60 -8.36 -0.67 5.46
CA LYS A 60 -7.66 -1.21 6.64
C LYS A 60 -6.48 -0.33 7.06
N LEU A 61 -5.70 0.18 6.10
CA LEU A 61 -4.62 1.13 6.38
C LEU A 61 -5.15 2.43 6.98
N ALA A 62 -6.26 2.96 6.46
CA ALA A 62 -6.90 4.17 6.97
C ALA A 62 -7.46 4.01 8.39
N ALA A 63 -7.80 2.78 8.79
CA ALA A 63 -8.30 2.45 10.11
C ALA A 63 -7.20 2.31 11.18
N LEU A 64 -5.92 2.32 10.78
CA LEU A 64 -4.81 2.27 11.73
C LEU A 64 -4.67 3.62 12.43
N GLU A 65 -4.77 3.63 13.76
CA GLU A 65 -4.78 4.87 14.57
C GLU A 65 -3.53 5.75 14.37
N PHE A 66 -2.41 5.15 13.99
CA PHE A 66 -1.16 5.87 13.76
C PHE A 66 -1.03 6.43 12.34
N VAL A 67 -1.90 6.04 11.41
CA VAL A 67 -1.93 6.56 10.03
C VAL A 67 -2.76 7.83 10.02
N THR A 68 -2.13 8.94 9.69
CA THR A 68 -2.75 10.28 9.68
C THR A 68 -3.19 10.73 8.30
N ARG A 69 -2.56 10.19 7.25
CA ARG A 69 -2.86 10.55 5.87
C ARG A 69 -2.54 9.40 4.93
N LEU A 70 -3.39 9.22 3.93
CA LEU A 70 -3.16 8.33 2.79
C LEU A 70 -3.46 9.11 1.52
N GLU A 71 -2.55 9.02 0.56
CA GLU A 71 -2.66 9.67 -0.75
C GLU A 71 -2.39 8.65 -1.83
N LEU A 72 -3.12 8.74 -2.94
CA LEU A 72 -2.80 7.97 -4.14
C LEU A 72 -1.50 8.52 -4.74
N SER A 73 -0.55 7.64 -5.06
CA SER A 73 0.60 8.00 -5.88
C SER A 73 0.09 8.34 -7.27
N GLN A 74 -0.04 9.63 -7.56
CA GLN A 74 -0.29 10.08 -8.93
C GLN A 74 1.01 9.88 -9.71
N MET A 75 1.03 8.90 -10.62
CA MET A 75 2.01 8.91 -11.69
C MET A 75 1.82 10.20 -12.48
N SER A 76 2.67 11.19 -12.19
CA SER A 76 2.76 12.40 -12.99
C SER A 76 3.24 11.96 -14.37
N ARG A 77 2.33 11.73 -15.31
CA ARG A 77 2.75 11.58 -16.71
C ARG A 77 3.39 12.91 -17.09
N PRO A 78 4.63 12.93 -17.59
CA PRO A 78 5.18 14.15 -18.15
C PRO A 78 4.23 14.61 -19.26
N LEU A 79 3.83 15.89 -19.22
CA LEU A 79 3.18 16.54 -20.34
C LEU A 79 4.16 16.47 -21.50
N GLN A 80 3.92 15.58 -22.46
CA GLN A 80 4.65 15.58 -23.73
C GLN A 80 4.25 16.88 -24.42
N HIS A 81 5.21 17.81 -24.51
CA HIS A 81 5.07 19.09 -25.16
C HIS A 81 5.83 19.09 -26.49
#